data_AF-A0A1G4Z2K3-F1
#
_entry.id   AF-A0A1G4Z2K3-F1
#
_cell.length_a   1.000
_cell.length_b   1.000
_cell.length_c   1.000
_cell.angle_alpha   90.00
_cell.angle_beta   90.00
_cell.angle_gamma   90.00
#
_symmetry.space_group_name_H-M   'P 1'
#
loop_
_entity.id
_entity.type
_entity.pdbx_description
1 polymer ?
#
loop_
_entity_poly.entity_id
_entity_poly.type
_entity_poly.pdbx_seq_one_letter_code
_entity_poly.pdbx_strand_id
1 'polypeptide(L)'
;METDRLRIACGEALQTVLGMRPDVVLVVGAGPPGVRYGAGDAADLTAWGAAGRLPFAGRVRPGGHLLPLAHAVGARLLDEAGHSGTRLGVAPDDLADALTQLPGPVGILAMGAGAGPGVATALAAGDAAALAASGAPGPESWVAVGSVLAGRSVTARVLLDEGAPGDGHLVADWLLADVPDGVPGWLQ
;
A
#
# COMPACT_ATOMS: atom_id res chain seq x y z
N MET A 1 -0.42 17.45 -16.16
CA MET A 1 0.48 16.54 -16.87
C MET A 1 1.20 15.59 -15.91
N GLU A 2 2.03 16.08 -14.98
CA GLU A 2 2.71 15.24 -13.98
C GLU A 2 1.72 14.49 -13.07
N THR A 3 0.72 15.20 -12.53
CA THR A 3 -0.34 14.58 -11.72
C THR A 3 -1.20 13.57 -12.49
N ASP A 4 -1.29 13.69 -13.82
CA ASP A 4 -2.08 12.77 -14.64
C ASP A 4 -1.37 11.43 -14.81
N ARG A 5 -0.04 11.46 -15.01
CA ARG A 5 0.79 10.24 -15.07
C ARG A 5 0.77 9.49 -13.75
N LEU A 6 0.90 10.20 -12.63
CA LEU A 6 0.77 9.60 -11.31
C LEU A 6 -0.58 8.92 -11.11
N ARG A 7 -1.67 9.60 -11.46
CA ARG A 7 -3.02 9.01 -11.34
C ARG A 7 -3.17 7.76 -12.21
N ILE A 8 -2.65 7.78 -13.44
CA ILE A 8 -2.67 6.63 -14.34
C ILE A 8 -1.88 5.47 -13.74
N ALA A 9 -0.65 5.70 -13.29
CA ALA A 9 0.20 4.67 -12.69
C ALA A 9 -0.43 4.07 -11.42
N CYS A 10 -1.00 4.89 -10.53
CA CYS A 10 -1.73 4.39 -9.36
C CYS A 10 -2.95 3.54 -9.76
N GLY A 11 -3.69 3.96 -10.79
CA GLY A 11 -4.82 3.21 -11.33
C GLY A 11 -4.39 1.85 -11.87
N GLU A 12 -3.33 1.79 -12.67
CA GLU A 12 -2.78 0.55 -13.23
C GLU A 12 -2.28 -0.41 -12.15
N ALA A 13 -1.57 0.10 -11.13
CA ALA A 13 -1.11 -0.68 -9.98
C ALA A 13 -2.30 -1.33 -9.26
N LEU A 14 -3.33 -0.53 -8.95
CA LEU A 14 -4.51 -1.01 -8.25
C LEU A 14 -5.32 -2.00 -9.07
N GLN A 15 -5.49 -1.79 -10.38
CA GLN A 15 -6.18 -2.77 -11.23
C GLN A 15 -5.43 -4.10 -11.26
N THR A 16 -4.10 -4.08 -11.24
CA THR A 16 -3.29 -5.30 -11.15
C THR A 16 -3.55 -6.05 -9.84
N VAL A 17 -3.48 -5.36 -8.69
CA VAL A 17 -3.72 -5.96 -7.37
C VAL A 17 -5.16 -6.46 -7.24
N LEU A 18 -6.14 -5.65 -7.64
CA LEU A 18 -7.56 -6.00 -7.55
C LEU A 18 -7.97 -7.10 -8.53
N GLY A 19 -7.27 -7.25 -9.66
CA GLY A 19 -7.43 -8.36 -10.59
C GLY A 19 -7.16 -9.72 -9.95
N MET A 20 -6.34 -9.77 -8.89
CA MET A 20 -6.08 -10.97 -8.08
C MET A 20 -7.21 -11.30 -7.10
N ARG A 21 -8.25 -10.46 -7.03
CA ARG A 21 -9.44 -10.60 -6.18
C ARG A 21 -9.10 -10.81 -4.69
N PRO A 22 -8.39 -9.87 -4.05
CA PRO A 22 -8.18 -9.94 -2.61
C PRO A 22 -9.50 -9.81 -1.85
N ASP A 23 -9.67 -10.58 -0.79
CA ASP A 23 -10.81 -10.47 0.13
C ASP A 23 -10.69 -9.20 0.99
N VAL A 24 -9.43 -8.84 1.29
CA VAL A 24 -9.08 -7.67 2.09
C VAL A 24 -7.98 -6.87 1.41
N VAL A 25 -8.15 -5.55 1.30
CA VAL A 25 -7.05 -4.63 0.97
C VAL A 25 -6.55 -3.96 2.25
N LEU A 26 -5.30 -4.23 2.59
CA LEU A 26 -4.62 -3.65 3.73
C LEU A 26 -3.84 -2.40 3.30
N VAL A 27 -4.23 -1.24 3.82
CA VAL A 27 -3.61 0.06 3.53
C VAL A 27 -2.58 0.37 4.63
N VAL A 28 -1.30 0.36 4.27
CA VAL A 28 -0.18 0.64 5.19
C VAL A 28 0.26 2.07 4.98
N GLY A 29 0.29 2.86 6.05
CA GLY A 29 0.73 4.24 5.96
C GLY A 29 1.04 4.80 7.34
N ALA A 30 1.74 5.95 7.38
CA ALA A 30 2.05 6.61 8.64
C ALA A 30 0.78 6.82 9.50
N GLY A 31 0.89 6.47 10.78
CA GLY A 31 -0.21 6.56 11.74
C GLY A 31 0.24 6.10 13.14
N PRO A 32 -0.54 6.38 14.18
CA PRO A 32 -0.27 5.89 15.52
C PRO A 32 -0.24 4.34 15.56
N PRO A 33 0.74 3.74 16.26
CA PRO A 33 0.82 2.29 16.40
C PRO A 33 -0.36 1.73 17.21
N GLY A 34 -0.77 0.50 16.90
CA GLY A 34 -1.90 -0.19 17.51
C GLY A 34 -3.28 0.30 17.05
N VAL A 35 -3.37 1.33 16.20
CA VAL A 35 -4.64 1.84 15.69
C VAL A 35 -4.97 1.18 14.35
N ARG A 36 -6.18 0.63 14.28
CA ARG A 36 -6.73 0.03 13.06
C ARG A 36 -7.86 0.89 12.51
N TYR A 37 -7.77 1.21 11.23
CA TYR A 37 -8.79 1.97 10.50
C TYR A 37 -9.67 1.02 9.69
N GLY A 38 -10.98 1.26 9.72
CA GLY A 38 -11.97 0.42 9.05
C GLY A 38 -13.26 1.17 8.73
N ALA A 39 -14.35 0.42 8.58
CA ALA A 39 -15.66 0.99 8.25
C ALA A 39 -16.09 2.04 9.29
N GLY A 40 -16.51 3.21 8.81
CA GLY A 40 -16.97 4.32 9.63
C GLY A 40 -15.89 5.30 10.11
N ASP A 41 -14.62 4.99 9.92
CA ASP A 41 -13.51 5.93 10.13
C ASP A 41 -13.40 6.87 8.92
N ALA A 42 -12.86 8.08 9.10
CA ALA A 42 -12.87 9.09 8.04
C ALA A 42 -11.75 10.13 8.17
N ALA A 43 -11.30 10.68 7.04
CA ALA A 43 -10.44 11.85 7.00
C ALA A 43 -11.29 13.12 6.99
N ASP A 44 -10.81 14.17 7.64
CA ASP A 44 -11.34 15.52 7.48
C ASP A 44 -10.44 16.28 6.48
N LEU A 45 -10.94 16.53 5.27
CA LEU A 45 -10.12 17.14 4.23
C LEU A 45 -10.23 18.68 4.18
N THR A 46 -10.91 19.30 5.14
CA THR A 46 -11.13 20.76 5.16
C THR A 46 -9.82 21.55 5.23
N ALA A 47 -8.79 21.03 5.91
CA ALA A 47 -7.47 21.64 5.97
C ALA A 47 -6.77 21.77 4.60
N TRP A 48 -7.23 20.99 3.61
CA TRP A 48 -6.71 21.00 2.24
C TRP A 48 -7.70 21.63 1.23
N GLY A 49 -8.72 22.34 1.73
CA GLY A 49 -9.70 23.06 0.89
C GLY A 49 -10.74 22.16 0.23
N ALA A 50 -10.78 20.86 0.55
CA ALA A 50 -11.83 19.97 0.09
C ALA A 50 -13.03 20.01 1.04
N ALA A 51 -14.24 19.92 0.47
CA ALA A 51 -15.46 19.89 1.26
C ALA A 51 -15.73 18.49 1.80
N GLY A 52 -15.95 18.39 3.12
CA GLY A 52 -16.51 17.21 3.77
C GLY A 52 -15.51 16.18 4.27
N ARG A 53 -16.06 15.07 4.77
CA ARG A 53 -15.29 13.94 5.27
C ARG A 53 -15.16 12.88 4.18
N LEU A 54 -13.95 12.35 4.02
CA LEU A 54 -13.69 11.20 3.16
C LEU A 54 -13.77 9.92 4.03
N PRO A 55 -14.78 9.06 3.87
CA PRO A 55 -14.84 7.81 4.61
C PRO A 55 -13.72 6.87 4.17
N PHE A 56 -13.17 6.09 5.11
CA PHE A 56 -12.24 5.00 4.78
C PHE A 56 -12.97 3.86 4.06
N ALA A 57 -14.14 3.50 4.60
CA ALA A 57 -15.08 2.55 4.03
C ALA A 57 -16.50 2.82 4.60
N GLY A 58 -17.51 2.66 3.74
CA GLY A 58 -18.91 2.80 4.13
C GLY A 58 -19.28 4.20 4.61
N ARG A 59 -20.31 4.30 5.46
CA ARG A 59 -20.77 5.57 6.03
C ARG A 59 -19.96 5.91 7.29
N VAL A 60 -19.53 7.17 7.40
CA VAL A 60 -18.91 7.74 8.61
C VAL A 60 -19.80 7.53 9.84
N ARG A 61 -19.21 7.03 10.94
CA ARG A 61 -19.93 6.81 12.21
C ARG A 61 -19.48 7.81 13.30
N PRO A 62 -20.35 8.16 14.26
CA PRO A 62 -19.91 8.82 15.49
C PRO A 62 -18.85 7.97 16.21
N GLY A 63 -17.77 8.60 16.67
CA GLY A 63 -16.67 7.91 17.36
C GLY A 63 -15.73 7.11 16.45
N GLY A 64 -15.85 7.22 15.12
CA GLY A 64 -14.84 6.70 14.21
C GLY A 64 -13.50 7.44 14.35
N HIS A 65 -12.41 6.74 14.03
CA HIS A 65 -11.07 7.32 14.05
C HIS A 65 -10.91 8.36 12.93
N LEU A 66 -10.10 9.40 13.20
CA LEU A 66 -9.65 10.31 12.17
C LEU A 66 -8.52 9.65 11.37
N LEU A 67 -8.65 9.61 10.05
CA LEU A 67 -7.64 9.00 9.19
C LEU A 67 -6.43 9.92 9.02
N PRO A 68 -5.21 9.38 9.13
CA PRO A 68 -4.02 10.01 8.56
C PRO A 68 -4.14 10.17 7.04
N LEU A 69 -3.38 11.12 6.48
CA LEU A 69 -3.44 11.44 5.05
C LEU A 69 -3.14 10.23 4.16
N ALA A 70 -2.18 9.37 4.53
CA ALA A 70 -1.82 8.18 3.76
C ALA A 70 -3.02 7.23 3.59
N HIS A 71 -3.74 6.95 4.67
CA HIS A 71 -4.95 6.11 4.64
C HIS A 71 -6.11 6.79 3.90
N ALA A 72 -6.23 8.11 4.00
CA ALA A 72 -7.22 8.87 3.24
C ALA A 72 -6.99 8.78 1.72
N VAL A 73 -5.75 8.97 1.28
CA VAL A 73 -5.37 8.83 -0.14
C VAL A 73 -5.58 7.39 -0.60
N GLY A 74 -5.17 6.40 0.19
CA GLY A 74 -5.41 4.98 -0.11
C GLY A 74 -6.90 4.64 -0.27
N ALA A 75 -7.75 5.14 0.63
CA ALA A 75 -9.20 4.95 0.54
C ALA A 75 -9.79 5.56 -0.74
N ARG A 76 -9.38 6.79 -1.08
CA ARG A 76 -9.81 7.45 -2.31
C ARG A 76 -9.40 6.66 -3.55
N LEU A 77 -8.16 6.19 -3.63
CA LEU A 77 -7.68 5.41 -4.77
C LEU A 77 -8.46 4.09 -4.91
N LEU A 78 -8.80 3.44 -3.79
CA LEU A 78 -9.63 2.23 -3.79
C LEU A 78 -11.07 2.50 -4.23
N ASP A 79 -11.66 3.64 -3.85
CA ASP A 79 -12.97 4.08 -4.35
C ASP A 79 -12.93 4.35 -5.86
N GLU A 80 -11.93 5.07 -6.34
CA GLU A 80 -11.73 5.37 -7.76
C GLU A 80 -11.50 4.08 -8.59
N ALA A 81 -10.86 3.07 -8.00
CA ALA A 81 -10.68 1.75 -8.60
C ALA A 81 -11.92 0.84 -8.50
N GLY A 82 -12.98 1.27 -7.82
CA GLY A 82 -14.23 0.51 -7.65
C GLY A 82 -14.15 -0.65 -6.66
N HIS A 83 -13.15 -0.68 -5.78
CA HIS A 83 -13.01 -1.75 -4.79
C HIS A 83 -14.10 -1.64 -3.71
N SER A 84 -14.96 -2.65 -3.61
CA SER A 84 -16.05 -2.72 -2.61
C SER A 84 -15.80 -3.71 -1.48
N GLY A 85 -14.64 -4.38 -1.47
CA GLY A 85 -14.25 -5.36 -0.45
C GLY A 85 -13.84 -4.74 0.88
N THR A 86 -13.37 -5.59 1.79
CA THR A 86 -12.94 -5.16 3.12
C THR A 86 -11.64 -4.36 3.01
N ARG A 87 -11.59 -3.21 3.71
CA ARG A 87 -10.39 -2.40 3.82
C ARG A 87 -9.94 -2.35 5.26
N LEU A 88 -8.65 -2.50 5.50
CA LEU A 88 -8.04 -2.37 6.82
C LEU A 88 -6.84 -1.42 6.73
N GLY A 89 -6.89 -0.30 7.43
CA GLY A 89 -5.75 0.61 7.55
C GLY A 89 -4.93 0.31 8.79
N VAL A 90 -3.60 0.28 8.66
CA VAL A 90 -2.68 0.06 9.79
C VAL A 90 -1.44 0.93 9.68
N ALA A 91 -0.75 1.13 10.80
CA ALA A 91 0.61 1.66 10.80
C ALA A 91 1.60 0.57 10.33
N PRO A 92 2.80 0.94 9.87
CA PRO A 92 3.78 -0.02 9.36
C PRO A 92 4.20 -1.08 10.39
N ASP A 93 4.37 -0.68 11.66
CA ASP A 93 4.74 -1.59 12.76
C ASP A 93 3.67 -2.66 13.03
N ASP A 94 2.41 -2.38 12.71
CA ASP A 94 1.29 -3.30 12.93
C ASP A 94 1.03 -4.24 11.73
N LEU A 95 1.76 -4.08 10.62
CA LEU A 95 1.50 -4.80 9.37
C LEU A 95 1.61 -6.32 9.54
N ALA A 96 2.71 -6.79 10.14
CA ALA A 96 2.95 -8.22 10.32
C ALA A 96 1.83 -8.86 11.17
N ASP A 97 1.50 -8.24 12.30
CA ASP A 97 0.44 -8.70 13.19
C ASP A 97 -0.92 -8.68 12.49
N ALA A 98 -1.24 -7.65 11.72
CA ALA A 98 -2.49 -7.58 10.98
C ALA A 98 -2.62 -8.72 9.96
N LEU A 99 -1.56 -9.04 9.21
CA LEU A 99 -1.57 -10.13 8.22
C LEU A 99 -1.89 -11.49 8.85
N THR A 100 -1.44 -11.76 10.09
CA THR A 100 -1.75 -13.03 10.78
C THR A 100 -3.23 -13.21 11.14
N GLN A 101 -4.00 -12.11 11.16
CA GLN A 101 -5.39 -12.08 11.62
C GLN A 101 -6.39 -12.03 10.47
N LEU A 102 -5.93 -11.89 9.22
CA LEU A 102 -6.81 -11.73 8.07
C LEU A 102 -7.18 -13.07 7.43
N PRO A 103 -8.47 -13.30 7.14
CA PRO A 103 -8.89 -14.46 6.40
C PRO A 103 -8.65 -14.24 4.89
N GLY A 104 -8.09 -15.24 4.23
CA GLY A 104 -8.02 -15.30 2.77
C GLY A 104 -6.94 -14.42 2.12
N PRO A 105 -7.01 -14.25 0.79
CA PRO A 105 -6.04 -13.47 0.03
C PRO A 105 -6.07 -11.98 0.40
N VAL A 106 -4.89 -11.40 0.66
CA VAL A 106 -4.73 -10.00 1.04
C VAL A 106 -3.97 -9.24 -0.05
N GLY A 107 -4.50 -8.08 -0.45
CA GLY A 107 -3.76 -7.09 -1.22
C GLY A 107 -3.15 -6.05 -0.28
N ILE A 108 -1.88 -5.70 -0.45
CA ILE A 108 -1.22 -4.67 0.35
C ILE A 108 -1.07 -3.41 -0.49
N LEU A 109 -1.57 -2.29 0.02
CA LEU A 109 -1.37 -0.96 -0.53
C LEU A 109 -0.46 -0.16 0.42
N ALA A 110 0.83 -0.09 0.10
CA ALA A 110 1.80 0.68 0.85
C ALA A 110 1.81 2.15 0.40
N MET A 111 1.56 3.04 1.36
CA MET A 111 1.47 4.47 1.17
C MET A 111 2.56 5.14 2.00
N GLY A 112 3.40 5.95 1.36
CA GLY A 112 4.49 6.66 2.02
C GLY A 112 4.89 7.89 1.21
N ALA A 113 5.46 8.88 1.90
CA ALA A 113 6.02 10.05 1.26
C ALA A 113 7.49 9.79 0.93
N GLY A 114 7.87 10.08 -0.31
CA GLY A 114 9.24 9.96 -0.78
C GLY A 114 9.74 8.52 -0.90
N ALA A 115 10.67 8.34 -1.82
CA ALA A 115 11.50 7.15 -1.90
C ALA A 115 12.92 7.56 -1.53
N GLY A 116 13.45 6.98 -0.46
CA GLY A 116 14.86 7.16 -0.13
C GLY A 116 15.76 6.54 -1.20
N PRO A 117 17.07 6.86 -1.18
CA PRO A 117 18.04 6.24 -2.09
C PRO A 117 17.93 4.71 -2.05
N GLY A 118 17.78 4.09 -3.23
CA GLY A 118 17.71 2.63 -3.36
C GLY A 118 16.32 2.01 -3.26
N VAL A 119 15.29 2.73 -2.80
CA VAL A 119 13.91 2.18 -2.77
C VAL A 119 13.40 1.88 -4.17
N ALA A 120 13.60 2.80 -5.13
CA ALA A 120 13.24 2.57 -6.54
C ALA A 120 13.98 1.36 -7.14
N THR A 121 15.28 1.22 -6.84
CA THR A 121 16.08 0.07 -7.28
C THR A 121 15.58 -1.23 -6.68
N ALA A 122 15.30 -1.27 -5.37
CA ALA A 122 14.76 -2.45 -4.71
C ALA A 122 13.38 -2.82 -5.28
N LEU A 123 12.50 -1.83 -5.48
CA LEU A 123 11.18 -2.01 -6.10
C LEU A 123 11.29 -2.54 -7.52
N ALA A 124 12.18 -2.01 -8.35
CA ALA A 124 12.41 -2.49 -9.72
C ALA A 124 12.96 -3.92 -9.76
N ALA A 125 13.82 -4.28 -8.80
CA ALA A 125 14.42 -5.60 -8.72
C ALA A 125 13.51 -6.66 -8.08
N GLY A 126 12.39 -6.27 -7.45
CA GLY A 126 11.61 -7.18 -6.62
C GLY A 126 12.34 -7.65 -5.36
N ASP A 127 13.33 -6.88 -4.90
CA ASP A 127 14.21 -7.25 -3.79
C ASP A 127 13.61 -6.79 -2.45
N ALA A 128 12.81 -7.67 -1.85
CA ALA A 128 12.17 -7.42 -0.56
C ALA A 128 13.18 -7.20 0.58
N ALA A 129 14.34 -7.86 0.54
CA ALA A 129 15.37 -7.72 1.56
C ALA A 129 16.06 -6.35 1.46
N ALA A 130 16.39 -5.90 0.24
CA ALA A 130 16.90 -4.55 0.02
C ALA A 130 15.86 -3.48 0.40
N LEU A 131 14.57 -3.74 0.12
CA LEU A 131 13.49 -2.83 0.51
C LEU A 131 13.38 -2.72 2.04
N ALA A 132 13.50 -3.84 2.78
CA ALA A 132 13.51 -3.86 4.24
C ALA A 132 14.73 -3.11 4.81
N ALA A 133 15.88 -3.19 4.14
CA ALA A 133 17.10 -2.53 4.57
C ALA A 133 17.17 -1.04 4.18
N SER A 134 16.21 -0.52 3.38
CA SER A 134 16.32 0.80 2.76
C SER A 134 16.37 1.98 3.75
N GLY A 135 15.91 1.79 5.00
CA GLY A 135 16.29 2.58 6.18
C GLY A 135 16.14 4.10 6.09
N ALA A 136 15.44 4.63 5.09
CA ALA A 136 15.36 6.05 4.83
C ALA A 136 14.41 6.74 5.83
N PRO A 137 14.67 8.00 6.22
CA PRO A 137 13.67 8.78 6.94
C PRO A 137 12.47 9.01 6.02
N GLY A 138 11.27 8.56 6.42
CA GLY A 138 10.01 8.93 5.75
C GLY A 138 9.16 7.81 5.14
N PRO A 139 9.63 6.56 4.93
CA PRO A 139 8.69 5.52 4.57
C PRO A 139 8.90 4.20 5.34
N GLU A 140 8.51 4.22 6.61
CA GLU A 140 8.31 3.02 7.43
C GLU A 140 7.44 1.97 6.68
N SER A 141 6.49 2.40 5.84
CA SER A 141 5.66 1.50 5.02
C SER A 141 6.46 0.63 4.06
N TRP A 142 7.49 1.16 3.38
CA TRP A 142 8.30 0.36 2.44
C TRP A 142 9.12 -0.68 3.19
N VAL A 143 9.75 -0.28 4.30
CA VAL A 143 10.54 -1.17 5.17
C VAL A 143 9.67 -2.28 5.74
N ALA A 144 8.46 -1.96 6.22
CA ALA A 144 7.51 -2.94 6.72
C ALA A 144 7.10 -3.94 5.64
N VAL A 145 6.77 -3.46 4.43
CA VAL A 145 6.44 -4.34 3.30
C VAL A 145 7.62 -5.23 2.89
N GLY A 146 8.83 -4.66 2.76
CA GLY A 146 10.02 -5.45 2.48
C GLY A 146 10.25 -6.54 3.54
N SER A 147 10.04 -6.21 4.82
CA SER A 147 10.22 -7.14 5.93
C SER A 147 9.22 -8.31 5.88
N VAL A 148 7.93 -8.05 5.62
CA VAL A 148 6.93 -9.14 5.53
C VAL A 148 7.05 -9.97 4.25
N LEU A 149 7.64 -9.41 3.20
CA LEU A 149 7.89 -10.11 1.94
C LEU A 149 9.30 -10.73 1.86
N ALA A 150 10.14 -10.56 2.88
CA ALA A 150 11.50 -11.10 2.88
C ALA A 150 11.50 -12.62 2.67
N GLY A 151 12.35 -13.09 1.75
CA GLY A 151 12.43 -14.50 1.37
C GLY A 151 11.28 -15.00 0.47
N ARG A 152 10.37 -14.14 0.03
CA ARG A 152 9.32 -14.47 -0.93
C ARG A 152 9.74 -14.06 -2.34
N SER A 153 9.40 -14.88 -3.33
CA SER A 153 9.58 -14.54 -4.74
C SER A 153 8.50 -13.54 -5.16
N VAL A 154 8.93 -12.44 -5.78
CA VAL A 154 8.05 -11.35 -6.21
C VAL A 154 8.27 -11.08 -7.69
N THR A 155 7.18 -10.98 -8.45
CA THR A 155 7.18 -10.33 -9.76
C THR A 155 6.92 -8.85 -9.55
N ALA A 156 7.90 -8.02 -9.91
CA ALA A 156 7.85 -6.59 -9.66
C ALA A 156 7.77 -5.79 -10.96
N ARG A 157 7.01 -4.70 -10.93
CA ARG A 157 6.96 -3.70 -12.00
C ARG A 157 6.95 -2.31 -11.39
N VAL A 158 7.83 -1.44 -11.90
CA VAL A 158 7.77 0.00 -11.62
C VAL A 158 6.99 0.66 -12.74
N LEU A 159 5.91 1.34 -12.38
CA LEU A 159 5.00 2.03 -13.30
C LEU A 159 5.31 3.52 -13.42
N LEU A 160 5.88 4.10 -12.36
CA LEU A 160 6.32 5.48 -12.33
C LEU A 160 7.49 5.64 -11.38
N ASP A 161 8.52 6.35 -11.81
CA ASP A 161 9.62 6.86 -11.00
C ASP A 161 9.97 8.26 -11.54
N GLU A 162 9.31 9.28 -11.00
CA GLU A 162 9.46 10.67 -11.44
C GLU A 162 9.81 11.58 -10.26
N GLY A 163 10.65 12.59 -10.50
CA GLY A 163 11.03 13.60 -9.50
C GLY A 163 12.39 13.38 -8.83
N ALA A 164 12.80 14.32 -7.99
CA ALA A 164 14.06 14.24 -7.25
C ALA A 164 13.91 13.32 -6.01
N PRO A 165 14.99 12.67 -5.52
CA PRO A 165 14.93 11.91 -4.29
C PRO A 165 14.35 12.74 -3.13
N GLY A 166 13.32 12.21 -2.46
CA GLY A 166 12.61 12.89 -1.36
C GLY A 166 11.36 13.68 -1.80
N ASP A 167 11.31 14.16 -3.05
CA ASP A 167 10.18 14.92 -3.61
C ASP A 167 9.48 14.18 -4.77
N GLY A 168 10.01 13.02 -5.16
CA GLY A 168 9.53 12.22 -6.27
C GLY A 168 8.35 11.32 -5.95
N HIS A 169 7.63 10.96 -7.01
CA HIS A 169 6.53 10.01 -7.00
C HIS A 169 7.00 8.67 -7.55
N LEU A 170 6.84 7.64 -6.75
CA LEU A 170 7.19 6.27 -7.08
C LEU A 170 5.95 5.39 -6.97
N VAL A 171 5.65 4.66 -8.05
CA VAL A 171 4.54 3.70 -8.09
C VAL A 171 5.06 2.38 -8.65
N ALA A 172 4.83 1.31 -7.89
CA ALA A 172 5.18 -0.04 -8.29
C ALA A 172 4.04 -1.01 -7.92
N ASP A 173 3.94 -2.11 -8.66
CA ASP A 173 3.15 -3.27 -8.28
C ASP A 173 4.03 -4.50 -8.11
N TRP A 174 3.75 -5.23 -7.04
CA TRP A 174 4.46 -6.43 -6.64
C TRP A 174 3.43 -7.55 -6.50
N LEU A 175 3.64 -8.64 -7.22
CA LEU A 175 2.82 -9.84 -7.14
C LEU A 175 3.68 -10.97 -6.57
N LEU A 176 3.22 -11.60 -5.49
CA LEU A 176 3.87 -12.81 -5.00
C LEU A 176 3.77 -13.89 -6.08
N ALA A 177 4.91 -14.43 -6.48
CA ALA A 177 4.91 -15.61 -7.32
C ALA A 177 4.40 -16.77 -6.46
N ASP A 178 3.24 -17.30 -6.83
CA ASP A 178 2.79 -18.56 -6.28
C ASP A 178 3.71 -19.63 -6.89
N VAL A 179 4.54 -20.26 -6.06
CA VAL A 179 5.17 -21.52 -6.44
C VAL A 179 4.15 -22.57 -6.01
N PRO A 180 3.45 -23.23 -6.94
CA PRO A 180 2.52 -24.28 -6.56
C PRO A 180 3.26 -25.30 -5.69
N ASP A 181 2.70 -25.61 -4.53
CA ASP A 181 3.16 -26.73 -3.73
C ASP A 181 3.25 -27.97 -4.64
N GLY A 182 4.46 -28.47 -4.86
CA GLY A 182 4.71 -29.67 -5.66
C GLY A 182 5.40 -29.49 -7.03
N VAL A 183 5.85 -28.29 -7.41
CA VAL A 183 6.78 -28.17 -8.56
C VAL A 183 8.16 -28.71 -8.15
N PRO A 184 8.67 -29.78 -8.77
CA PRO A 184 9.96 -30.35 -8.40
C PRO A 184 11.11 -29.39 -8.69
N GLY A 185 12.08 -29.29 -7.78
CA GLY A 185 13.23 -28.37 -7.86
C GLY A 185 14.23 -28.60 -9.01
N TRP A 186 13.90 -29.45 -9.99
CA TRP A 186 14.68 -29.63 -11.23
C TRP A 186 14.07 -28.90 -12.44
N LEU A 187 12.97 -28.16 -12.24
CA LEU A 187 12.44 -27.18 -13.18
C LEU A 187 12.79 -25.72 -12.80
N GLN A 188 13.64 -25.54 -11.79
CA GLN A 188 14.29 -24.27 -11.44
C GLN A 188 15.68 -24.22 -12.05
#